data_AF-A0A2H6AIC7-F1
#
_entry.id   AF-A0A2H6AIC7-F1
#
_cell.length_a   1.000
_cell.length_b   1.000
_cell.length_c   1.000
_cell.angle_alpha   90.00
_cell.angle_beta   90.00
_cell.angle_gamma   90.00
#
_symmetry.space_group_name_H-M   'P 1'
#
loop_
_entity.id
_entity.type
_entity.pdbx_description
1 polymer ?
#
loop_
_entity_poly.entity_id
_entity_poly.type
_entity_poly.pdbx_seq_one_letter_code
_entity_poly.pdbx_strand_id
1 'polypeptide(L)'
;MLSCKEATRLVSQGLDQQLRWWNRLQLRIHLLLCALCSRTARQFQRLRDWIRCYAGQCQHQPATPSASQFQLSQPARNRIKERLRAETGDAAS
;
A
#
# COMPACT_ATOMS: atom_id res chain seq x y z
N MET A 1 -19.66 -29.73 -3.22
CA MET A 1 -18.41 -29.82 -2.42
C MET A 1 -17.40 -28.87 -3.03
N LEU A 2 -16.73 -28.06 -2.21
CA LEU A 2 -15.65 -27.18 -2.68
C LEU A 2 -14.38 -28.02 -2.85
N SER A 3 -13.72 -27.96 -3.99
CA SER A 3 -12.42 -28.63 -4.15
C SER A 3 -11.30 -27.85 -3.44
N CYS A 4 -10.20 -28.52 -3.06
CA CYS A 4 -9.05 -27.86 -2.44
C CYS A 4 -8.46 -26.74 -3.33
N LYS A 5 -8.53 -26.90 -4.66
CA LYS A 5 -8.07 -25.92 -5.64
C LYS A 5 -8.95 -24.66 -5.62
N GLU A 6 -10.27 -24.84 -5.61
CA GLU A 6 -11.22 -23.73 -5.49
C GLU A 6 -11.15 -23.06 -4.12
N ALA A 7 -10.95 -23.84 -3.05
CA ALA A 7 -10.76 -23.31 -1.71
C ALA A 7 -9.56 -22.37 -1.65
N THR A 8 -8.42 -22.81 -2.19
CA THR A 8 -7.20 -21.98 -2.24
C THR A 8 -7.40 -20.74 -3.11
N ARG A 9 -8.12 -20.86 -4.23
CA ARG A 9 -8.47 -19.71 -5.08
C ARG A 9 -9.35 -18.71 -4.35
N LEU A 10 -10.37 -19.17 -3.61
CA LEU A 10 -11.25 -18.32 -2.81
C LEU A 10 -10.51 -17.68 -1.63
N VAL A 11 -9.56 -18.38 -1.00
CA VAL A 11 -8.68 -17.80 0.03
C VAL A 11 -7.91 -16.62 -0.56
N SER A 12 -7.26 -16.81 -1.72
CA SER A 12 -6.51 -15.74 -2.40
C SER A 12 -7.42 -14.57 -2.79
N GLN A 13 -8.55 -14.85 -3.44
CA GLN A 13 -9.55 -13.83 -3.79
C GLN A 13 -10.08 -13.07 -2.56
N GLY A 14 -10.20 -13.73 -1.41
CA GLY A 14 -10.62 -13.11 -0.15
C GLY A 14 -9.59 -12.18 0.48
N LEU A 15 -8.33 -12.25 0.06
CA LEU A 15 -7.30 -11.30 0.47
C LEU A 15 -7.46 -10.01 -0.35
N ASP A 16 -7.73 -10.11 -1.65
CA ASP A 16 -7.80 -8.94 -2.53
C ASP A 16 -9.17 -8.26 -2.55
N GLN A 17 -10.26 -9.03 -2.47
CA GLN A 17 -11.62 -8.53 -2.64
C GLN A 17 -12.59 -9.10 -1.59
N GLN A 18 -13.72 -8.41 -1.38
CA GLN A 18 -14.80 -8.95 -0.55
C GLN A 18 -15.49 -10.11 -1.28
N LEU A 19 -15.31 -11.32 -0.75
CA LEU A 19 -16.04 -12.51 -1.20
C LEU A 19 -17.54 -12.34 -0.94
N ARG A 20 -18.36 -12.84 -1.88
CA ARG A 20 -19.78 -13.11 -1.63
C ARG A 20 -19.93 -13.94 -0.35
N TRP A 21 -20.89 -13.58 0.49
CA TRP A 21 -21.10 -14.18 1.81
C TRP A 21 -21.27 -15.71 1.75
N TRP A 22 -21.96 -16.22 0.73
CA TRP A 22 -22.10 -17.66 0.47
C TRP A 22 -20.77 -18.37 0.25
N ASN A 23 -19.90 -17.81 -0.58
CA ASN A 23 -18.57 -18.37 -0.85
C ASN A 23 -17.70 -18.38 0.42
N ARG A 24 -17.88 -17.38 1.29
CA ARG A 24 -17.19 -17.29 2.58
C ARG A 24 -17.64 -18.40 3.53
N LEU A 25 -18.94 -18.72 3.55
CA LEU A 25 -19.47 -19.80 4.37
C LEU A 25 -19.00 -21.17 3.87
N GLN A 26 -19.09 -21.42 2.56
CA GLN A 26 -18.63 -22.67 1.95
C GLN A 26 -17.13 -22.88 2.17
N LEU A 27 -16.32 -21.82 2.05
CA LEU A 27 -14.90 -21.87 2.35
C LEU A 27 -14.63 -22.20 3.83
N ARG A 28 -15.34 -21.58 4.77
CA ARG A 28 -15.22 -21.89 6.20
C ARG A 28 -15.49 -23.36 6.51
N ILE A 29 -16.56 -23.91 5.93
CA ILE A 29 -16.89 -25.33 6.10
C ILE A 29 -15.76 -26.21 5.53
N HIS A 30 -15.23 -25.89 4.35
CA HIS A 30 -14.12 -26.64 3.77
C HIS A 30 -12.83 -26.57 4.61
N LEU A 31 -12.52 -25.41 5.20
CA LEU A 31 -11.37 -25.24 6.09
C LEU A 31 -11.50 -26.02 7.40
N LEU A 32 -12.72 -26.26 7.88
CA LEU A 32 -12.96 -27.11 9.06
C LEU A 32 -12.75 -28.59 8.75
N LEU A 33 -13.08 -29.02 7.53
CA LEU A 33 -12.98 -30.42 7.09
C LEU A 33 -11.59 -30.79 6.57
N CYS A 34 -10.86 -29.83 6.00
CA CYS A 34 -9.56 -30.06 5.36
C CYS A 34 -8.43 -29.33 6.10
N ALA A 35 -7.63 -30.10 6.84
CA ALA A 35 -6.49 -29.59 7.60
C ALA A 35 -5.43 -28.90 6.72
N LEU A 36 -5.21 -29.40 5.49
CA LEU A 36 -4.27 -28.81 4.54
C LEU A 36 -4.70 -27.39 4.17
N CYS A 37 -5.96 -27.22 3.75
CA CYS A 37 -6.49 -25.91 3.39
C CYS A 37 -6.54 -24.96 4.60
N SER A 38 -6.84 -25.48 5.80
CA SER A 38 -6.76 -24.71 7.05
C SER A 38 -5.35 -24.18 7.32
N ARG A 39 -4.31 -24.99 7.07
CA ARG A 39 -2.92 -24.58 7.27
C ARG A 39 -2.49 -23.54 6.23
N THR A 40 -2.83 -23.73 4.95
CA THR A 40 -2.48 -22.77 3.90
C THR A 40 -3.19 -21.44 4.09
N ALA A 41 -4.48 -21.44 4.43
CA ALA A 41 -5.21 -20.20 4.74
C ALA A 41 -4.56 -19.39 5.88
N ARG A 42 -4.09 -20.07 6.93
CA ARG A 42 -3.33 -19.44 8.03
C ARG A 42 -1.98 -18.89 7.57
N GLN A 43 -1.29 -19.55 6.65
CA GLN A 43 -0.03 -19.04 6.09
C GLN A 43 -0.26 -17.78 5.26
N PHE A 44 -1.31 -17.75 4.42
CA PHE A 44 -1.66 -16.55 3.65
C PHE A 44 -2.02 -15.36 4.54
N GLN A 45 -2.75 -15.58 5.63
CA GLN A 45 -3.04 -14.51 6.60
C GLN A 45 -1.77 -13.97 7.25
N ARG A 46 -0.88 -14.85 7.70
CA ARG A 46 0.43 -14.43 8.23
C ARG A 46 1.23 -13.64 7.21
N LEU A 47 1.33 -14.12 5.98
CA LEU A 47 2.04 -13.41 4.92
C LEU A 47 1.47 -11.98 4.72
N ARG A 48 0.14 -11.84 4.70
CA ARG A 48 -0.53 -10.53 4.62
C ARG A 48 -0.20 -9.63 5.80
N ASP A 49 -0.20 -10.17 7.02
CA ASP A 49 0.13 -9.40 8.22
C ASP A 49 1.59 -8.94 8.21
N TRP A 50 2.50 -9.79 7.74
CA TRP A 50 3.92 -9.45 7.58
C TRP A 50 4.11 -8.38 6.51
N ILE A 51 3.46 -8.52 5.35
CA ILE A 51 3.49 -7.49 4.29
C ILE A 51 2.92 -6.18 4.80
N ARG A 52 1.85 -6.20 5.60
CA ARG A 52 1.26 -4.99 6.19
C ARG A 52 2.14 -4.37 7.26
N CYS A 53 2.80 -5.18 8.09
CA CYS A 53 3.76 -4.70 9.08
C CYS A 53 4.96 -4.06 8.39
N TYR A 54 5.50 -4.71 7.35
CA TYR A 54 6.58 -4.18 6.53
C TYR A 54 6.15 -2.91 5.78
N ALA A 55 4.99 -2.92 5.13
CA ALA A 55 4.43 -1.74 4.48
C ALA A 55 4.17 -0.63 5.50
N GLY A 56 3.69 -0.94 6.71
CA GLY A 56 3.48 0.01 7.80
C GLY A 56 4.78 0.59 8.36
N GLN A 57 5.86 -0.19 8.37
CA GLN A 57 7.22 0.29 8.64
C GLN A 57 7.73 1.20 7.50
N CYS A 58 7.34 0.93 6.25
CA CYS A 58 7.53 1.85 5.12
C CYS A 58 6.51 3.02 5.12
N GLN A 59 5.42 2.95 5.89
CA GLN A 59 4.33 3.94 5.95
C GLN A 59 4.53 4.95 7.09
N HIS A 60 5.76 5.09 7.60
CA HIS A 60 6.15 6.26 8.39
C HIS A 60 6.50 7.50 7.52
N GLN A 61 6.05 7.57 6.27
CA GLN A 61 5.89 8.86 5.60
C GLN A 61 4.54 8.98 4.92
N PRO A 62 3.52 9.53 5.61
CA PRO A 62 2.69 10.54 5.03
C PRO A 62 3.34 11.90 5.29
N ALA A 63 4.62 12.06 4.95
CA ALA A 63 5.10 13.38 4.61
C ALA A 63 4.47 13.67 3.25
N THR A 64 3.26 14.24 3.24
CA THR A 64 3.09 15.37 2.33
C THR A 64 4.29 16.25 2.66
N PRO A 65 5.24 16.46 1.73
CA PRO A 65 6.34 17.35 2.02
C PRO A 65 5.70 18.72 2.22
N SER A 66 5.47 19.08 3.49
CA SER A 66 5.19 20.44 3.87
C SER A 66 6.29 21.26 3.22
N ALA A 67 5.92 22.33 2.51
CA ALA A 67 6.85 23.22 1.83
C ALA A 67 7.96 23.77 2.77
N SER A 68 7.86 23.53 4.07
CA SER A 68 8.88 23.79 5.09
C SER A 68 10.07 22.82 5.11
N GLN A 69 9.94 21.56 4.69
CA GLN A 69 11.04 20.58 4.79
C GLN A 69 12.15 20.79 3.73
N PHE A 70 11.81 21.40 2.60
CA PHE A 70 12.76 21.73 1.53
C PHE A 70 12.90 23.24 1.35
N GLN A 71 12.95 24.01 2.43
CA GLN A 71 13.29 25.42 2.34
C GLN A 71 14.80 25.56 2.12
N LEU A 72 15.18 25.95 0.91
CA LEU A 72 16.52 26.47 0.61
C LEU A 72 16.90 27.51 1.67
N SER A 73 18.16 27.50 2.10
CA SER A 73 18.69 28.52 3.00
C SER A 73 18.41 29.91 2.40
N GLN A 74 18.06 30.88 3.26
CA GLN A 74 17.77 32.25 2.83
C GLN A 74 18.79 32.83 1.84
N PRO A 75 20.13 32.63 1.99
CA PRO A 75 21.08 33.09 0.98
C PRO A 75 20.92 32.40 -0.38
N ALA A 76 20.61 31.09 -0.44
CA ALA A 76 20.38 30.40 -1.72
C ALA A 76 19.10 30.87 -2.41
N ARG A 77 18.04 31.12 -1.64
CA ARG A 77 16.78 31.66 -2.14
C ARG A 77 16.94 33.08 -2.70
N ASN A 78 17.72 33.93 -2.03
CA ASN A 78 17.99 35.30 -2.49
C ASN A 78 18.75 35.32 -3.81
N ARG A 79 19.77 34.45 -3.99
CA ARG A 79 20.50 34.33 -5.27
C ARG A 79 19.60 33.95 -6.43
N ILE A 80 18.67 33.01 -6.22
CA ILE A 80 17.72 32.59 -7.26
C ILE A 80 16.75 33.74 -7.59
N LYS A 81 16.28 34.45 -6.57
CA LYS A 81 15.37 35.60 -6.74
C LYS A 81 16.02 36.74 -7.53
N GLU A 82 17.30 37.02 -7.29
CA GLU A 82 18.06 38.04 -8.02
C GLU A 82 18.24 37.68 -9.50
N ARG A 83 18.53 36.39 -9.80
CA ARG A 83 18.63 35.91 -11.20
C ARG A 83 17.31 36.04 -11.94
N LEU A 84 16.20 35.62 -11.33
CA LEU A 84 14.87 35.75 -11.93
C LEU A 84 14.47 37.21 -12.16
N ARG A 85 14.88 38.13 -11.27
CA ARG A 85 14.65 39.58 -11.46
C ARG A 85 15.47 40.17 -12.60
N ALA A 86 16.70 39.71 -12.79
CA ALA A 86 17.52 40.11 -13.94
C ALA A 86 16.91 39.60 -15.25
N GLU A 87 16.46 38.35 -15.31
CA GLU A 87 15.84 37.74 -16.51
C GLU A 87 14.47 38.35 -16.86
N THR A 88 13.66 38.71 -15.85
CA THR A 88 12.34 39.32 -16.09
C THR A 88 12.39 40.82 -16.38
N GLY A 89 13.52 41.48 -16.06
CA GLY A 89 13.77 42.87 -16.46
C GLY A 89 14.13 43.02 -17.95
N ASP A 90 14.77 42.01 -18.55
CA ASP A 90 15.14 42.01 -19.98
C ASP A 90 14.00 41.58 -20.92
N ALA A 91 12.94 40.96 -20.40
CA ALA A 91 11.77 40.57 -21.20
C ALA A 91 10.71 41.68 -21.37
N ALA A 92 10.96 42.88 -20.81
CA ALA A 92 10.06 44.03 -20.85
C ALA A 92 10.66 45.27 -21.56
N SER A 93 11.68 45.08 -22.40
CA SER A 93 12.15 46.08 -23.38
C SER A 93 11.97 45.59 -24.80
#